data_AF-A0A7C8ADX5-F1
#
_entry.id   AF-A0A7C8ADX5-F1
#
_cell.length_a   1.000
_cell.length_b   1.000
_cell.length_c   1.000
_cell.angle_alpha   90.00
_cell.angle_beta   90.00
_cell.angle_gamma   90.00
#
_symmetry.space_group_name_H-M   'P 1'
#
loop_
_entity.id
_entity.type
_entity.pdbx_description
1 polymer ?
#
loop_
_entity_poly.entity_id
_entity_poly.type
_entity_poly.pdbx_seq_one_letter_code
_entity_poly.pdbx_strand_id
1 'polypeptide(L)' 'MKIPRALTIAGSDSSGGAGIQADLKTFSALGVYAMSVVAALTSQNTLGVDGIIEIEPDFVS' A
#
# COMPACT_ATOMS: atom_id res chain seq x y z
N MET A 1 -17.39 -7.38 -19.42
CA MET A 1 -17.41 -6.30 -18.41
C MET A 1 -16.07 -5.60 -18.39
N LYS A 2 -16.05 -4.29 -18.12
CA LYS A 2 -14.80 -3.54 -17.94
C LYS A 2 -14.38 -3.64 -16.47
N ILE A 3 -13.19 -4.14 -16.19
CA ILE A 3 -12.66 -4.22 -14.82
C ILE A 3 -12.33 -2.78 -14.36
N PRO A 4 -12.89 -2.28 -13.24
CA PRO A 4 -12.52 -0.97 -12.70
C PRO A 4 -11.06 -0.98 -12.25
N ARG A 5 -10.42 0.19 -12.23
CA ARG A 5 -9.02 0.37 -11.80
C ARG A 5 -9.00 1.28 -10.59
N ALA A 6 -8.26 0.91 -9.56
CA ALA A 6 -8.04 1.75 -8.39
C ALA A 6 -6.54 1.85 -8.07
N LEU A 7 -6.15 3.02 -7.57
CA LEU A 7 -4.79 3.33 -7.16
C LEU A 7 -4.80 3.64 -5.67
N THR A 8 -3.92 2.99 -4.90
CA THR A 8 -3.57 3.42 -3.55
C THR A 8 -2.24 4.20 -3.57
N ILE A 9 -2.14 5.23 -2.74
CA ILE A 9 -0.91 5.98 -2.48
C ILE A 9 -0.75 5.98 -0.96
N ALA A 10 0.08 5.08 -0.45
CA ALA A 10 0.19 4.83 0.98
C ALA A 10 1.55 4.24 1.38
N GLY A 11 1.77 4.10 2.69
CA GLY A 11 2.90 3.37 3.25
C GLY A 11 2.75 1.85 3.11
N SER A 12 3.88 1.14 3.11
CA SER A 12 3.95 -0.33 3.09
C SER A 12 3.86 -0.91 4.51
N ASP A 13 3.05 -1.95 4.68
CA ASP A 13 2.99 -2.81 5.86
C ASP A 13 3.54 -4.21 5.57
N SER A 14 4.67 -4.54 6.20
CA SER A 14 5.35 -5.83 6.08
C SER A 14 4.51 -7.02 6.59
N SER A 15 3.62 -6.80 7.56
CA SER A 15 2.70 -7.83 8.07
C SER A 15 1.49 -8.06 7.14
N GLY A 16 1.21 -7.08 6.28
CA GLY A 16 0.15 -7.13 5.29
C GLY A 16 -1.27 -6.94 5.85
N GLY A 17 -1.43 -6.47 7.09
CA GLY A 17 -2.72 -6.16 7.70
C GLY A 17 -3.24 -4.74 7.40
N ALA A 18 -2.35 -3.83 7.02
CA ALA A 18 -2.59 -2.42 6.74
C ALA A 18 -1.86 -1.95 5.47
N GLY A 19 -1.79 -0.63 5.27
CA GLY A 19 -1.05 0.00 4.18
C GLY A 19 -1.47 -0.44 2.78
N ILE A 20 -0.56 -0.28 1.81
CA ILE A 20 -0.81 -0.69 0.42
C ILE A 20 -1.22 -2.17 0.31
N GLN A 21 -0.75 -3.04 1.21
CA GLN A 21 -1.08 -4.46 1.20
C GLN A 21 -2.56 -4.67 1.49
N ALA A 22 -3.12 -3.99 2.50
CA ALA A 22 -4.54 -4.06 2.81
C ALA A 22 -5.39 -3.42 1.69
N ASP A 23 -4.93 -2.32 1.11
CA ASP A 23 -5.62 -1.67 -0.01
C ASP A 23 -5.68 -2.59 -1.23
N LEU A 24 -4.55 -3.17 -1.66
CA LEU A 24 -4.46 -4.08 -2.80
C LEU A 24 -5.31 -5.35 -2.58
N LYS A 25 -5.32 -5.89 -1.35
CA LYS A 25 -6.21 -7.01 -0.98
C LYS A 25 -7.68 -6.63 -1.09
N THR A 26 -8.04 -5.44 -0.63
CA THR A 26 -9.41 -4.91 -0.70
C THR A 26 -9.85 -4.72 -2.16
N PHE A 27 -9.01 -4.10 -2.99
CA PHE A 27 -9.27 -3.94 -4.43
C PHE A 27 -9.45 -5.29 -5.12
N SER A 28 -8.56 -6.25 -4.83
CA SER A 28 -8.65 -7.60 -5.39
C SER A 28 -9.93 -8.31 -4.99
N ALA A 29 -10.32 -8.24 -3.71
CA ALA A 29 -11.56 -8.82 -3.19
C ALA A 29 -12.82 -8.20 -3.82
N LEU A 30 -12.75 -6.94 -4.25
CA LEU A 30 -13.84 -6.22 -4.92
C LEU A 30 -13.80 -6.34 -6.46
N GLY A 31 -12.92 -7.19 -7.03
CA GLY A 31 -12.82 -7.37 -8.48
C GLY A 31 -12.27 -6.16 -9.23
N VAL A 32 -11.39 -5.38 -8.58
CA VAL A 32 -10.75 -4.18 -9.11
C VAL A 32 -9.30 -4.49 -9.49
N TYR A 33 -8.83 -3.98 -10.63
CA TYR A 33 -7.41 -4.00 -10.96
C TYR A 33 -6.66 -3.02 -10.06
N ALA A 34 -5.81 -3.56 -9.20
CA ALA A 34 -5.16 -2.85 -8.11
C ALA A 34 -3.79 -2.30 -8.56
N MET A 35 -3.57 -1.01 -8.34
CA MET A 35 -2.28 -0.33 -8.55
C MET A 35 -1.84 0.34 -7.25
N SER A 36 -0.55 0.55 -7.07
CA SER A 36 -0.02 1.21 -5.88
C SER A 36 1.15 2.14 -6.20
N VAL A 37 1.25 3.20 -5.40
CA VAL A 37 2.44 4.02 -5.23
C VAL A 37 2.87 3.92 -3.77
N VAL A 38 4.13 3.57 -3.54
CA VAL A 38 4.71 3.43 -2.19
C VAL A 38 5.21 4.79 -1.74
N ALA A 39 4.59 5.38 -0.73
CA ALA A 39 5.00 6.67 -0.17
C ALA A 39 6.03 6.53 0.97
N ALA A 40 6.02 5.38 1.66
CA ALA A 40 6.98 5.05 2.70
C ALA A 40 7.10 3.53 2.83
N LEU A 41 8.29 3.05 3.19
CA LEU A 41 8.50 1.69 3.68
C LEU A 41 8.48 1.70 5.20
N THR A 42 7.81 0.73 5.82
CA THR A 42 7.84 0.58 7.28
C THR A 42 8.29 -0.82 7.66
N SER A 43 9.14 -0.90 8.67
CA SER A 43 9.32 -2.12 9.45
C SER A 43 8.22 -2.14 10.50
N GLN A 44 7.12 -2.81 10.20
CA GLN A 44 5.99 -2.90 11.11
C GLN A 44 5.44 -4.32 11.21
N ASN A 45 4.82 -4.60 12.35
CA ASN A 45 4.09 -5.83 12.61
C ASN A 45 2.86 -5.54 13.49
N THR A 46 2.14 -6.57 13.90
CA THR A 46 0.90 -6.44 14.67
C THR A 46 1.10 -5.85 16.08
N LEU A 47 2.34 -5.72 16.56
CA LEU A 47 2.66 -5.12 17.86
C LEU A 47 3.09 -3.65 17.75
N GLY A 48 3.38 -3.15 16.55
CA GLY A 48 3.80 -1.76 16.35
C GLY A 48 4.72 -1.54 15.14
N VAL A 49 5.27 -0.33 15.08
CA VAL A 49 6.20 0.13 14.04
C VAL A 49 7.58 0.33 14.66
N ASP A 50 8.58 -0.35 14.12
CA ASP A 50 9.97 -0.30 14.58
C ASP A 50 10.81 0.70 13.76
N GLY A 51 10.38 1.03 12.55
CA GLY A 51 11.10 1.96 11.68
C GLY A 51 10.32 2.39 10.46
N ILE A 52 10.67 3.57 9.96
CA ILE A 52 10.06 4.20 8.79
C ILE A 52 11.19 4.69 7.88
N ILE A 53 11.07 4.39 6.59
CA ILE A 53 11.88 4.98 5.52
C ILE A 53 10.91 5.71 4.61
N GLU A 54 10.94 7.03 4.64
CA GLU A 54 10.15 7.88 3.74
C GLU A 54 10.76 7.85 2.35
N ILE A 55 9.90 7.84 1.32
CA ILE A 55 10.33 7.98 -0.06
C ILE A 55 10.37 9.47 -0.40
N GLU A 56 11.48 9.92 -0.97
CA GLU A 56 11.64 11.32 -1.39
C GLU A 56 10.48 11.76 -2.31
N PRO A 57 9.87 12.95 -2.08
CA PRO A 57 8.72 13.40 -2.85
C PRO A 57 8.95 13.41 -4.37
N ASP A 58 10.15 13.78 -4.82
CA ASP A 58 10.53 13.81 -6.24
C ASP A 58 10.51 12.42 -6.90
N PHE A 59 10.63 11.34 -6.12
CA PHE A 59 10.49 9.98 -6.63
C PHE A 59 9.02 9.55 -6.77
N VAL A 60 8.11 10.18 -6.00
CA VAL A 60 6.67 9.91 -6.01
C VAL A 60 5.93 10.74 -7.06
N SER A 61 6.42 11.95 -7.36
CA SER A 61 5.78 12.98 -8.21
C SER A 61 5.85 12.74 -9.71
#